data_AF-A0A4Y9MBN4-F1
#
_entry.id   AF-A0A4Y9MBN4-F1
#
_cell.length_a   1.000
_cell.length_b   1.000
_cell.length_c   1.000
_cell.angle_alpha   90.00
_cell.angle_beta   90.00
_cell.angle_gamma   90.00
#
_symmetry.space_group_name_H-M   'P 1'
#
loop_
_entity.id
_entity.type
_entity.pdbx_description
1 polymer ?
#
loop_
_entity_poly.entity_id
_entity_poly.type
_entity_poly.pdbx_seq_one_letter_code
_entity_poly.pdbx_strand_id
1 'polypeptide(L)'
;MAAGRRLAGGRSVVTVGPVSGSAAAGSGFSPYAPPARPGTSDREAGDHGDRRRPVDWHEALTQLEGDVLAAQETLARGRAEEITAWGRRTTDWIPPTGLGPIPPDLRERAARLLQHQLAVAEALVERIMQSQKQRDLAARMSYGTERPVASFIDRAL
;
A
#
# COMPACT_ATOMS: atom_id res chain seq x y z
N MET A 1 32.80 33.34 -41.80
CA MET A 1 32.68 33.34 -40.31
C MET A 1 31.56 32.40 -39.92
N ALA A 2 31.87 31.44 -39.04
CA ALA A 2 31.07 30.27 -38.74
C ALA A 2 30.12 30.46 -37.54
N ALA A 3 28.97 29.80 -37.65
CA ALA A 3 28.15 29.12 -36.63
C ALA A 3 27.90 29.76 -35.24
N GLY A 4 26.61 29.88 -34.90
CA GLY A 4 26.14 30.12 -33.54
C GLY A 4 24.70 29.63 -33.32
N ARG A 5 24.44 28.32 -33.53
CA ARG A 5 23.23 27.64 -33.03
C ARG A 5 23.27 27.66 -31.49
N ARG A 6 22.26 28.26 -30.84
CA ARG A 6 21.91 27.98 -29.44
C ARG A 6 20.52 27.37 -29.40
N LEU A 7 20.49 26.05 -29.21
CA LEU A 7 19.32 25.30 -28.77
C LEU A 7 19.19 25.55 -27.26
N ALA A 8 18.20 26.34 -26.85
CA ALA A 8 17.80 26.41 -25.45
C ALA A 8 16.93 25.18 -25.15
N GLY A 9 17.48 24.27 -24.33
CA GLY A 9 16.81 23.06 -23.87
C GLY A 9 15.57 23.39 -23.04
N GLY A 10 14.42 22.95 -23.53
CA GLY A 10 13.20 22.83 -22.74
C GLY A 10 13.43 21.78 -21.65
N ARG A 11 13.40 22.22 -20.38
CA ARG A 11 13.33 21.32 -19.24
C ARG A 11 11.89 20.82 -19.14
N SER A 12 11.63 19.63 -19.66
CA SER A 12 10.38 18.91 -19.41
C SER A 12 10.29 18.59 -17.93
N VAL A 13 9.37 19.26 -17.23
CA VAL A 13 8.93 18.88 -15.89
C VAL A 13 8.02 17.65 -16.06
N VAL A 14 8.49 16.49 -15.59
CA VAL A 14 7.68 15.29 -15.50
C VAL A 14 6.74 15.47 -14.31
N THR A 15 5.50 15.86 -14.58
CA THR A 15 4.40 15.76 -13.62
C THR A 15 3.97 14.28 -13.60
N VAL A 16 4.13 13.61 -12.47
CA VAL A 16 3.52 12.29 -12.25
C VAL A 16 2.08 12.55 -11.82
N GLY A 17 1.13 12.42 -12.74
CA GLY A 17 -0.29 12.50 -12.42
C GLY A 17 -0.73 11.33 -11.54
N PRO A 18 -1.79 11.47 -10.73
CA PRO A 18 -2.34 10.37 -9.98
C PRO A 18 -2.83 9.28 -10.94
N VAL A 19 -2.41 8.04 -10.69
CA VAL A 19 -2.92 6.85 -11.39
C VAL A 19 -4.40 6.71 -11.06
N SER A 20 -5.25 7.18 -11.98
CA SER A 20 -6.67 6.92 -11.95
C SER A 20 -6.89 5.45 -12.31
N GLY A 21 -6.91 4.59 -11.28
CA GLY A 21 -7.35 3.21 -11.41
C GLY A 21 -8.85 3.20 -11.70
N SER A 22 -9.21 3.12 -12.99
CA SER A 22 -10.59 2.90 -13.41
C SER A 22 -10.97 1.46 -13.06
N ALA A 23 -11.53 1.27 -11.86
CA ALA A 23 -12.20 0.05 -11.47
C ALA A 23 -13.57 0.03 -12.17
N ALA A 24 -13.62 -0.52 -13.38
CA ALA A 24 -14.85 -1.03 -13.95
C ALA A 24 -15.25 -2.30 -13.18
N ALA A 25 -15.83 -2.12 -11.99
CA ALA A 25 -16.51 -3.20 -11.27
C ALA A 25 -18.00 -3.12 -11.62
N GLY A 26 -18.41 -3.97 -12.55
CA GLY A 26 -19.81 -4.22 -12.83
C GLY A 26 -20.52 -4.63 -11.54
N SER A 27 -21.58 -3.91 -11.21
CA SER A 27 -22.51 -4.18 -10.13
C SER A 27 -23.32 -5.44 -10.43
N GLY A 28 -22.75 -6.61 -10.13
CA GLY A 28 -23.49 -7.87 -10.01
C GLY A 28 -24.25 -7.89 -8.69
N PHE A 29 -25.58 -7.80 -8.75
CA PHE A 29 -26.46 -8.01 -7.60
C PHE A 29 -26.36 -9.48 -7.17
N SER A 30 -25.69 -9.76 -6.05
CA SER A 30 -25.65 -11.11 -5.47
C SER A 30 -26.88 -11.29 -4.56
N PRO A 31 -27.80 -12.24 -4.83
CA PRO A 31 -29.03 -12.43 -4.07
C PRO A 31 -28.83 -13.09 -2.69
N TYR A 32 -27.58 -13.31 -2.27
CA TYR A 32 -27.24 -13.85 -0.95
C TYR A 32 -26.28 -12.92 -0.21
N ALA A 33 -26.77 -11.72 0.15
CA ALA A 33 -26.13 -10.89 1.17
C ALA A 33 -26.73 -11.26 2.55
N PRO A 34 -25.95 -11.83 3.49
CA PRO A 34 -26.43 -12.04 4.85
C PRO A 34 -26.68 -10.69 5.54
N PRO A 35 -27.61 -10.61 6.52
CA PRO A 35 -27.90 -9.35 7.20
C PRO A 35 -26.64 -8.84 7.91
N ALA A 36 -26.19 -7.66 7.48
CA ALA A 36 -25.08 -6.95 8.09
C ALA A 36 -25.37 -6.71 9.58
N ARG A 37 -24.48 -7.19 10.45
CA ARG A 37 -24.51 -6.82 11.87
C ARG A 37 -24.21 -5.33 11.98
N PRO A 38 -25.10 -4.50 12.57
CA PRO A 38 -24.74 -3.14 12.88
C PRO A 38 -23.80 -3.14 14.09
N GLY A 39 -22.57 -2.66 13.92
CA GLY A 39 -21.80 -2.15 15.08
C GLY A 39 -20.34 -2.50 15.27
N THR A 40 -19.52 -2.73 14.23
CA THR A 40 -18.05 -2.84 14.45
C THR A 40 -17.15 -2.12 13.44
N SER A 41 -17.66 -1.35 12.48
CA SER A 41 -16.81 -0.71 11.45
C SER A 41 -16.39 0.74 11.71
N ASP A 42 -16.87 1.39 12.78
CA ASP A 42 -16.60 2.83 13.02
C ASP A 42 -15.57 3.14 14.12
N ARG A 43 -15.05 2.15 14.85
CA ARG A 43 -14.18 2.42 16.03
C ARG A 43 -12.68 2.44 15.76
N GLU A 44 -12.22 2.04 14.58
CA GLU A 44 -10.78 2.00 14.26
C GLU A 44 -10.35 3.05 13.22
N ALA A 45 -11.28 3.83 12.68
CA ALA A 45 -11.02 4.87 11.68
C ALA A 45 -10.68 6.26 12.30
N GLY A 46 -10.48 6.32 13.62
CA GLY A 46 -10.53 7.57 14.39
C GLY A 46 -9.20 8.21 14.82
N ASP A 47 -8.02 7.72 14.40
CA ASP A 47 -6.74 8.18 14.96
C ASP A 47 -5.72 8.66 13.91
N HIS A 48 -6.17 9.12 12.75
CA HIS A 48 -5.27 9.55 11.66
C HIS A 48 -5.43 11.04 11.28
N GLY A 49 -6.47 11.71 11.79
CA GLY A 49 -6.78 13.09 11.46
C GLY A 49 -6.05 14.15 12.29
N ASP A 50 -5.39 13.76 13.39
CA ASP A 50 -4.80 14.72 14.35
C ASP A 50 -3.29 14.58 14.47
N ARG A 51 -2.59 14.27 13.36
CA ARG A 51 -1.12 14.38 13.35
C ARG A 51 -0.76 15.86 13.48
N ARG A 52 -0.26 16.23 14.67
CA ARG A 52 0.27 17.56 14.94
C ARG A 52 1.32 17.93 13.90
N ARG A 53 1.09 19.03 13.19
CA ARG A 53 2.02 19.55 12.19
C ARG A 53 3.38 19.82 12.85
N PRO A 54 4.48 19.25 12.33
CA PRO A 54 5.79 19.48 12.92
C PRO A 54 6.19 20.95 12.79
N VAL A 55 6.82 21.49 13.83
CA VAL A 55 7.31 22.88 13.85
C VAL A 55 8.72 23.03 13.26
N ASP A 56 9.51 21.95 13.24
CA ASP A 56 10.84 21.94 12.64
C ASP A 56 11.20 20.60 11.96
N TRP A 57 12.36 20.57 11.30
CA TRP A 57 12.86 19.38 10.59
C TRP A 57 13.24 18.23 11.52
N HIS A 58 13.64 18.49 12.77
CA HIS A 58 13.97 17.43 13.72
C HIS A 58 12.71 16.67 14.13
N GLU A 59 11.64 17.40 14.45
CA GLU A 59 10.35 16.84 14.79
C GLU A 59 9.76 16.09 13.59
N ALA A 60 9.80 16.69 12.39
CA ALA A 60 9.31 16.05 11.17
C ALA A 60 10.00 14.70 10.90
N LEU A 61 11.33 14.64 11.00
CA LEU A 61 12.08 13.39 10.80
C LEU A 61 11.81 12.37 11.92
N THR A 62 11.64 12.82 13.17
CA THR A 62 11.35 11.93 14.30
C THR A 62 9.95 11.31 14.20
N GLN A 63 8.95 12.10 13.80
CA GLN A 63 7.60 11.59 13.54
C GLN A 63 7.64 10.55 12.41
N LEU A 64 8.37 10.85 11.33
CA LEU A 64 8.50 9.97 10.17
C LEU A 64 9.24 8.67 10.51
N GLU A 65 10.28 8.72 11.36
CA GLU A 65 10.93 7.54 11.91
C GLU A 65 9.96 6.68 12.73
N GLY A 66 9.13 7.30 13.56
CA GLY A 66 8.09 6.62 14.32
C GLY A 66 7.08 5.89 13.43
N ASP A 67 6.63 6.53 12.36
CA ASP A 67 5.72 5.91 11.37
C ASP A 67 6.35 4.67 10.71
N VAL A 68 7.64 4.74 10.38
CA VAL A 68 8.37 3.64 9.77
C VAL A 68 8.54 2.46 10.73
N LEU A 69 8.83 2.75 12.00
CA LEU A 69 8.89 1.71 13.04
C LEU A 69 7.52 1.05 13.26
N ALA A 70 6.43 1.83 13.25
CA ALA A 70 5.07 1.28 13.35
C ALA A 70 4.73 0.37 12.16
N ALA A 71 5.19 0.71 10.95
CA ALA A 71 5.04 -0.13 9.76
C ALA A 71 5.79 -1.45 9.91
N GLN A 72 7.04 -1.40 10.38
CA GLN A 72 7.86 -2.58 10.63
C GLN A 72 7.26 -3.50 11.69
N GLU A 73 6.74 -2.93 12.76
CA GLU A 73 6.08 -3.70 13.81
C GLU A 73 4.79 -4.38 13.27
N THR A 74 4.04 -3.69 12.40
CA THR A 74 2.89 -4.30 11.71
C THR A 74 3.31 -5.47 10.82
N LEU A 75 4.42 -5.32 10.09
CA LEU A 75 5.02 -6.40 9.29
C LEU A 75 5.43 -7.59 10.15
N ALA A 76 6.10 -7.35 11.28
CA ALA A 76 6.59 -8.39 12.18
C ALA A 76 5.46 -9.25 12.76
N ARG A 77 4.30 -8.64 13.05
CA ARG A 77 3.09 -9.35 13.52
C ARG A 77 2.40 -10.15 12.42
N GLY A 78 2.69 -9.86 11.15
CA GLY A 78 2.27 -10.67 10.01
C GLY A 78 0.77 -10.67 9.68
N ARG A 79 -0.03 -9.77 10.28
CA ARG A 79 -1.48 -9.66 10.06
C ARG A 79 -1.81 -8.94 8.75
N ALA A 80 -2.29 -9.69 7.77
CA ALA A 80 -2.49 -9.21 6.40
C ALA A 80 -3.53 -8.09 6.27
N GLU A 81 -4.54 -8.09 7.14
CA GLU A 81 -5.60 -7.06 7.16
C GLU A 81 -5.02 -5.70 7.58
N GLU A 82 -4.14 -5.69 8.59
CA GLU A 82 -3.47 -4.47 9.06
C GLU A 82 -2.49 -3.93 8.04
N ILE A 83 -1.77 -4.82 7.34
CA ILE A 83 -0.88 -4.46 6.24
C ILE A 83 -1.68 -3.87 5.07
N THR A 84 -2.90 -4.35 4.82
CA THR A 84 -3.79 -3.77 3.79
C THR A 84 -4.25 -2.36 4.18
N ALA A 85 -4.48 -2.11 5.47
CA ALA A 85 -4.84 -0.78 5.97
C ALA A 85 -3.75 0.27 5.75
N TRP A 86 -2.47 -0.14 5.67
CA TRP A 86 -1.36 0.76 5.35
C TRP A 86 -1.50 1.42 3.97
N GLY A 87 -2.04 0.72 2.96
CA GLY A 87 -2.28 1.32 1.64
C GLY A 87 -3.22 2.52 1.68
N ARG A 88 -4.24 2.49 2.56
CA ARG A 88 -5.12 3.63 2.79
C ARG A 88 -4.40 4.76 3.51
N ARG A 89 -3.69 4.46 4.60
CA ARG A 89 -2.90 5.44 5.38
C ARG A 89 -1.89 6.21 4.53
N THR A 90 -1.23 5.55 3.59
CA THR A 90 -0.26 6.19 2.68
C THR A 90 -0.93 7.21 1.76
N THR A 91 -2.19 6.96 1.34
CA THR A 91 -2.95 7.89 0.49
C THR A 91 -3.25 9.19 1.21
N ASP A 92 -3.47 9.13 2.53
CA ASP A 92 -3.82 10.27 3.37
C ASP A 92 -2.58 11.02 3.90
N TRP A 93 -1.36 10.58 3.56
CA TRP A 93 -0.14 11.21 4.05
C TRP A 93 0.11 12.56 3.36
N ILE A 94 0.21 13.60 4.18
CA ILE A 94 0.52 14.96 3.74
C ILE A 94 1.98 15.28 4.12
N PRO A 95 2.86 15.59 3.16
CA PRO A 95 4.24 15.93 3.47
C PRO A 95 4.32 17.24 4.26
N PRO A 96 5.28 17.38 5.20
CA PRO A 96 5.44 18.61 5.95
C PRO A 96 5.83 19.76 5.02
N THR A 97 5.01 20.80 4.99
CA THR A 97 5.23 22.00 4.19
C THR A 97 5.59 23.18 5.08
N GLY A 98 6.34 24.16 4.53
CA GLY A 98 6.66 25.41 5.23
C GLY A 98 7.89 25.35 6.17
N LEU A 99 8.62 24.24 6.21
CA LEU A 99 9.81 24.07 7.05
C LEU A 99 11.12 24.62 6.43
N GLY A 100 11.06 25.14 5.20
CA GLY A 100 12.26 25.55 4.46
C GLY A 100 13.13 24.35 4.03
N PRO A 101 14.36 24.58 3.56
CA PRO A 101 15.25 23.48 3.15
C PRO A 101 15.74 22.67 4.36
N ILE A 102 16.01 21.37 4.15
CA ILE A 102 16.60 20.51 5.18
C ILE A 102 17.99 21.03 5.59
N PRO A 103 18.24 21.26 6.90
CA PRO A 103 19.55 21.60 7.44
C PRO A 103 20.64 20.60 7.02
N PRO A 104 21.88 21.05 6.73
CA PRO A 104 22.93 20.18 6.20
C PRO A 104 23.30 19.02 7.12
N ASP A 105 23.25 19.24 8.43
CA ASP A 105 23.46 18.26 9.50
C ASP A 105 22.40 17.14 9.50
N LEU A 106 21.17 17.44 9.06
CA LEU A 106 20.08 16.47 8.97
C LEU A 106 20.04 15.69 7.66
N ARG A 107 20.82 16.08 6.64
CA ARG A 107 20.76 15.45 5.31
C ARG A 107 21.09 13.97 5.34
N GLU A 108 22.12 13.61 6.11
CA GLU A 108 22.53 12.20 6.22
C GLU A 108 21.45 11.38 6.93
N ARG A 109 20.88 11.91 8.01
CA ARG A 109 19.76 11.27 8.74
C ARG A 109 18.55 11.08 7.83
N ALA A 110 18.15 12.11 7.10
CA ALA A 110 17.05 12.06 6.15
C ALA A 110 17.31 11.03 5.03
N ALA A 111 18.54 10.95 4.51
CA ALA A 111 18.90 9.98 3.49
C ALA A 111 18.82 8.54 4.01
N ARG A 112 19.35 8.26 5.21
CA ARG A 112 19.26 6.94 5.84
C ARG A 112 17.80 6.54 6.10
N LEU A 113 16.99 7.47 6.59
CA LEU A 113 15.57 7.26 6.80
C LEU A 113 14.84 6.93 5.50
N LEU A 114 15.13 7.64 4.41
CA LEU A 114 14.53 7.35 3.10
C LEU A 114 14.91 5.94 2.59
N GLN A 115 16.16 5.53 2.73
CA GLN A 115 16.57 4.18 2.34
C GLN A 115 15.82 3.11 3.16
N HIS A 116 15.68 3.35 4.46
CA HIS A 116 14.93 2.46 5.35
C HIS A 116 13.45 2.40 4.96
N GLN A 117 12.84 3.53 4.61
CA GLN A 117 11.46 3.60 4.12
C GLN A 117 11.25 2.75 2.88
N LEU A 118 12.16 2.82 1.91
CA LEU A 118 12.07 2.03 0.69
C LEU A 118 12.15 0.54 0.99
N ALA A 119 13.08 0.12 1.85
CA ALA A 119 13.21 -1.29 2.25
C ALA A 119 11.93 -1.81 2.96
N VAL A 120 11.32 -0.98 3.82
CA VAL A 120 10.06 -1.34 4.48
C VAL A 120 8.89 -1.37 3.51
N ALA A 121 8.82 -0.43 2.57
CA ALA A 121 7.80 -0.42 1.53
C ALA A 121 7.88 -1.67 0.64
N GLU A 122 9.09 -2.08 0.25
CA GLU A 122 9.31 -3.32 -0.49
C GLU A 122 8.81 -4.55 0.28
N ALA A 123 9.14 -4.63 1.58
CA ALA A 123 8.68 -5.73 2.44
C ALA A 123 7.14 -5.74 2.60
N LEU A 124 6.50 -4.57 2.69
CA LEU A 124 5.03 -4.45 2.73
C LEU A 124 4.39 -5.00 1.45
N VAL A 125 4.89 -4.61 0.28
CA VAL A 125 4.37 -5.08 -1.01
C VAL A 125 4.51 -6.60 -1.13
N GLU A 126 5.68 -7.14 -0.81
CA GLU A 126 5.93 -8.58 -0.89
C GLU A 126 4.98 -9.36 0.04
N ARG A 127 4.76 -8.87 1.26
CA ARG A 127 3.85 -9.51 2.21
C ARG A 127 2.39 -9.49 1.75
N ILE A 128 1.94 -8.38 1.13
CA ILE A 128 0.59 -8.29 0.53
C ILE A 128 0.44 -9.34 -0.56
N MET A 129 1.41 -9.44 -1.47
CA MET A 129 1.38 -10.41 -2.56
C MET A 129 1.38 -11.86 -2.06
N GLN A 130 2.19 -12.19 -1.04
CA GLN A 130 2.20 -13.52 -0.43
C GLN A 130 0.84 -13.87 0.18
N SER A 131 0.21 -12.93 0.88
CA SER A 131 -1.10 -13.14 1.49
C SER A 131 -2.20 -13.36 0.45
N GLN A 132 -2.17 -12.65 -0.68
CA GLN A 132 -3.11 -12.86 -1.79
C GLN A 132 -2.95 -14.24 -2.40
N LYS A 133 -1.72 -14.69 -2.70
CA LYS A 133 -1.45 -16.04 -3.21
C LYS A 133 -1.99 -17.14 -2.29
N GLN A 134 -1.86 -16.96 -0.97
CA GLN A 134 -2.40 -17.91 0.01
C GLN A 134 -3.93 -17.97 -0.03
N ARG A 135 -4.62 -16.82 -0.12
CA ARG A 135 -6.08 -16.77 -0.25
C ARG A 135 -6.55 -17.41 -1.55
N ASP A 136 -5.89 -17.14 -2.67
CA ASP A 136 -6.24 -17.72 -3.97
C ASP A 136 -6.08 -19.25 -3.97
N LEU A 137 -5.00 -19.76 -3.36
CA LEU A 137 -4.78 -21.19 -3.20
C LEU A 137 -5.89 -21.84 -2.35
N ALA A 138 -6.21 -21.23 -1.20
CA ALA A 138 -7.27 -21.71 -0.32
C ALA A 138 -8.64 -21.70 -1.02
N ALA A 139 -8.95 -20.66 -1.81
CA ALA A 139 -10.16 -20.59 -2.61
C ALA A 139 -10.23 -21.74 -3.64
N ARG A 140 -9.14 -22.00 -4.37
CA ARG A 140 -9.09 -23.11 -5.34
C ARG A 140 -9.29 -24.47 -4.68
N MET A 141 -8.71 -24.69 -3.50
CA MET A 141 -8.95 -25.92 -2.72
C MET A 141 -10.40 -26.01 -2.23
N SER A 142 -11.01 -24.88 -1.86
CA SER A 142 -12.39 -24.82 -1.37
C SER A 142 -13.42 -25.12 -2.46
N TYR A 143 -13.15 -24.72 -3.71
CA TYR A 143 -14.04 -24.96 -4.86
C TYR A 143 -13.68 -26.21 -5.67
N GLY A 144 -12.56 -26.88 -5.36
CA GLY A 144 -12.01 -27.98 -6.14
C GLY A 144 -11.89 -29.26 -5.33
N THR A 145 -12.96 -30.05 -5.30
CA THR A 145 -13.02 -31.43 -5.82
C THR A 145 -14.47 -31.87 -5.72
N GLU A 146 -15.26 -31.74 -6.81
CA GLU A 146 -16.39 -32.66 -6.98
C GLU A 146 -15.80 -34.06 -6.83
N ARG A 147 -16.17 -34.74 -5.74
CA ARG A 147 -15.64 -36.06 -5.41
C ARG A 147 -15.85 -36.95 -6.64
N PRO A 148 -14.82 -37.59 -7.21
CA PRO A 148 -15.02 -38.50 -8.32
C PRO A 148 -16.02 -39.57 -7.89
N VAL A 149 -17.22 -39.53 -8.47
CA VAL A 149 -18.23 -40.56 -8.26
C VAL A 149 -17.74 -41.77 -9.05
N ALA A 150 -17.50 -42.90 -8.38
CA ALA A 150 -17.02 -44.10 -9.05
C ALA A 150 -18.00 -44.49 -10.16
N SER A 151 -17.57 -44.39 -11.42
CA SER A 151 -18.33 -44.87 -12.57
C SER A 151 -17.88 -46.31 -12.87
N PHE A 152 -18.81 -47.25 -12.75
CA PHE A 152 -18.59 -48.64 -13.10
C PHE A 152 -18.89 -48.83 -14.59
N ILE A 153 -17.90 -49.26 -15.38
CA ILE A 153 -18.09 -49.62 -16.79
C ILE A 153 -18.26 -51.13 -16.83
N ASP A 154 -19.49 -51.60 -17.07
CA ASP A 154 -19.75 -53.01 -17.37
C ASP A 154 -19.40 -53.28 -18.83
N ARG A 155 -18.44 -54.19 -19.07
CA ARG A 155 -18.10 -54.66 -20.41
C ARG A 155 -18.64 -56.08 -20.56
N ALA A 156 -19.82 -56.21 -21.16
CA ALA A 156 -20.35 -57.48 -21.61
C ALA A 156 -19.48 -58.04 -22.77
N LEU A 157 -19.16 -59.34 -22.67
CA LEU A 157 -18.37 -60.14 -23.62
C LEU A 157 -19.16 -60.48 -24.88
#